data_AF-A0A352VW37-F1
#
_entry.id   AF-A0A352VW37-F1
#
_cell.length_a   1.000
_cell.length_b   1.000
_cell.length_c   1.000
_cell.angle_alpha   90.00
_cell.angle_beta   90.00
_cell.angle_gamma   90.00
#
_symmetry.space_group_name_H-M   'P 1'
#
loop_
_entity.id
_entity.type
_entity.pdbx_description
1 polymer ?
#
loop_
_entity_poly.entity_id
_entity_poly.type
_entity_poly.pdbx_seq_one_letter_code
_entity_poly.pdbx_strand_id
1 'polypeptide(L)' 'MKKEPEWELFDLKKDPAEIKNVYHDQAYRQIRTELKNELHRLQKKVKDTPFTEIE' A
#
# COMPACT_ATOMS: atom_id res chain seq x y z
N MET A 1 -1.11 -6.03 -23.01
CA MET A 1 0.19 -5.81 -22.33
C MET A 1 -0.05 -6.00 -20.84
N LYS A 2 0.78 -6.80 -20.15
CA LYS A 2 0.68 -6.96 -18.69
C LYS A 2 1.34 -5.73 -18.06
N LYS A 3 0.65 -5.04 -17.14
CA LYS A 3 1.27 -3.99 -16.34
C LYS A 3 2.14 -4.65 -15.27
N GLU A 4 3.30 -4.08 -15.01
CA GLU A 4 4.09 -4.45 -13.84
C GLU A 4 3.28 -4.14 -12.57
N PRO A 5 3.40 -4.96 -11.52
CA PRO A 5 2.76 -4.67 -10.26
C PRO A 5 3.28 -3.34 -9.70
N GLU A 6 2.41 -2.60 -9.02
CA GLU A 6 2.75 -1.33 -8.36
C GLU A 6 1.97 -1.19 -7.05
N TRP A 7 2.52 -0.40 -6.13
CA TRP A 7 1.81 -0.02 -4.90
C TRP A 7 1.07 1.30 -5.09
N GLU A 8 -0.15 1.36 -4.56
CA GLU A 8 -0.95 2.57 -4.48
C GLU A 8 -1.28 2.89 -3.02
N LEU A 9 -1.25 4.18 -2.68
CA LEU A 9 -1.67 4.68 -1.38
C LEU A 9 -2.47 5.97 -1.57
N PHE A 10 -3.65 6.04 -0.96
CA PHE A 10 -4.55 7.18 -1.06
C PHE A 10 -4.87 7.75 0.33
N ASP A 11 -4.89 9.08 0.43
CA ASP A 11 -5.36 9.78 1.62
C ASP A 11 -6.85 10.11 1.45
N LEU A 12 -7.73 9.21 1.89
CA LEU A 12 -9.17 9.36 1.70
C LEU A 12 -9.79 10.61 2.35
N LYS A 13 -9.09 11.26 3.29
CA LYS A 13 -9.57 12.53 3.86
C LYS A 13 -9.34 13.70 2.91
N LYS A 14 -8.24 13.67 2.15
CA LYS A 14 -7.87 14.72 1.18
C LYS A 14 -8.31 14.39 -0.24
N ASP A 15 -8.41 13.10 -0.55
CA ASP A 15 -8.71 12.53 -1.86
C ASP A 15 -9.71 11.37 -1.73
N PRO A 16 -10.99 11.67 -1.45
CA PRO A 16 -12.02 10.65 -1.29
C PRO A 16 -12.32 9.84 -2.56
N ALA A 17 -11.88 10.34 -3.72
CA ALA A 17 -12.08 9.70 -5.01
C ALA A 17 -10.86 8.88 -5.47
N GLU A 18 -9.83 8.74 -4.62
CA GLU A 18 -8.64 7.91 -4.88
C GLU A 18 -7.95 8.23 -6.21
N ILE A 19 -7.85 9.51 -6.56
CA ILE A 19 -7.28 9.96 -7.83
C ILE A 19 -5.77 10.13 -7.75
N LYS A 20 -5.24 10.52 -6.59
CA LYS A 20 -3.83 10.87 -6.38
C LYS A 20 -3.14 9.78 -5.57
N ASN A 21 -2.42 8.90 -6.26
CA ASN A 21 -1.51 7.96 -5.60
C ASN A 21 -0.35 8.73 -4.92
N VAL A 22 -0.25 8.63 -3.58
CA VAL A 22 0.77 9.26 -2.75
C VAL A 22 1.83 8.27 -2.23
N TYR A 23 1.90 7.04 -2.75
CA TYR A 23 2.81 6.01 -2.26
C TYR A 23 4.29 6.46 -2.20
N HIS A 24 4.76 7.16 -3.24
CA HIS A 24 6.13 7.67 -3.32
C HIS A 24 6.35 9.03 -2.65
N ASP A 25 5.30 9.67 -2.12
CA ASP A 25 5.42 10.94 -1.39
C ASP A 25 6.15 10.69 -0.06
N GLN A 26 7.19 11.49 0.20
CA GLN A 26 8.00 11.36 1.42
C GLN A 26 7.19 11.63 2.69
N ALA A 27 6.17 12.49 2.62
CA ALA A 27 5.30 12.79 3.75
C ALA A 27 4.52 11.55 4.25
N TYR A 28 4.33 10.55 3.37
CA TYR A 28 3.61 9.31 3.68
C TYR A 28 4.55 8.12 3.93
N ARG A 29 5.87 8.32 4.02
CA ARG A 29 6.86 7.23 4.21
C ARG A 29 6.62 6.41 5.47
N GLN A 30 6.35 7.07 6.59
CA GLN A 30 6.08 6.38 7.85
C GLN A 30 4.74 5.63 7.76
N ILE A 31 3.70 6.30 7.28
CA ILE A 31 2.34 5.73 7.12
C ILE A 31 2.37 4.49 6.22
N ARG A 32 3.04 4.53 5.06
CA ARG A 32 3.13 3.37 4.17
C ARG A 32 3.85 2.18 4.83
N THR A 33 4.84 2.45 5.68
CA THR A 33 5.57 1.40 6.41
C THR A 33 4.66 0.74 7.44
N GLU A 34 3.92 1.54 8.21
CA GLU A 34 2.95 1.06 9.20
C GLU A 34 1.82 0.25 8.54
N LEU A 35 1.29 0.72 7.42
CA LEU A 35 0.24 0.03 6.67
C LEU A 35 0.71 -1.30 6.06
N LYS A 36 1.92 -1.35 5.47
CA LYS A 36 2.50 -2.62 4.98
C LYS A 36 2.70 -3.62 6.11
N ASN A 37 3.19 -3.17 7.26
CA ASN A 37 3.35 -4.04 8.43
C ASN A 37 2.00 -4.59 8.93
N GLU A 38 0.97 -3.75 8.97
CA GLU A 38 -0.37 -4.18 9.36
C GLU A 38 -0.99 -5.15 8.35
N LEU A 39 -0.81 -4.88 7.04
CA LEU A 39 -1.24 -5.79 5.97
C LEU A 39 -0.62 -7.17 6.14
N HIS A 40 0.71 -7.26 6.31
CA HIS A 40 1.39 -8.54 6.52
C HIS A 40 0.92 -9.27 7.78
N ARG A 41 0.67 -8.52 8.86
CA ARG A 41 0.12 -9.09 10.11
C ARG A 41 -1.26 -9.70 9.87
N LEU A 42 -2.12 -9.01 9.12
CA LEU A 42 -3.48 -9.46 8.79
C LEU A 42 -3.46 -10.66 7.84
N GLN A 43 -2.63 -10.65 6.79
CA GLN A 43 -2.46 -11.79 5.88
C GLN A 43 -2.03 -13.04 6.66
N LYS A 44 -1.00 -12.90 7.51
CA LYS A 44 -0.56 -13.99 8.39
C LYS A 44 -1.68 -14.51 9.30
N LYS A 45 -2.51 -13.61 9.86
CA LYS A 45 -3.63 -13.98 10.74
C LYS A 45 -4.63 -14.90 10.04
N VAL A 46 -4.86 -14.69 8.74
CA VAL A 46 -5.79 -15.51 7.94
C VAL A 46 -5.09 -16.61 7.13
N LYS A 47 -3.79 -16.84 7.39
CA LYS A 47 -2.94 -17.80 6.67
C LYS A 47 -2.84 -17.53 5.15
N ASP A 48 -2.98 -16.27 4.77
CA ASP A 48 -2.74 -15.81 3.40
C ASP A 48 -1.24 -15.67 3.14
N THR A 49 -0.82 -15.96 1.91
CA THR A 49 0.57 -15.83 1.47
C THR A 49 0.74 -14.48 0.77
N PRO A 50 1.56 -13.57 1.31
CA PRO A 50 1.79 -12.27 0.68
C PRO A 50 2.29 -12.41 -0.76
N PHE A 51 1.86 -11.49 -1.62
CA PHE A 51 2.50 -11.33 -2.93
C PHE A 51 3.95 -10.84 -2.74
N THR A 52 4.80 -11.09 -3.74
CA THR A 52 6.19 -10.64 -3.70
C THR A 52 6.26 -9.13 -3.56
N GLU A 53 6.97 -8.67 -2.52
CA GLU A 53 7.20 -7.25 -2.29
C GLU A 53 8.03 -6.62 -3.42
N ILE A 54 7.62 -5.43 -3.81
CA ILE A 54 8.23 -4.58 -4.83
C ILE A 54 8.42 -3.18 -4.24
N GLU A 55 9.47 -2.48 -4.68
CA GLU A 55 9.85 -1.14 -4.21
C GLU A 55 9.26 -0.03 -5.11
#